data_AF-A0A2S6GT88-F1
#
_entry.id   AF-A0A2S6GT88-F1
#
_cell.length_a   1.000
_cell.length_b   1.000
_cell.length_c   1.000
_cell.angle_alpha   90.00
_cell.angle_beta   90.00
_cell.angle_gamma   90.00
#
_symmetry.space_group_name_H-M   'P 1'
#
loop_
_entity.id
_entity.type
_entity.pdbx_description
1 polymer ?
#
loop_
_entity_poly.entity_id
_entity_poly.type
_entity_poly.pdbx_seq_one_letter_code
_entity_poly.pdbx_strand_id
1 'polypeptide(L)'
;MPFLDLFQGRDELIAHKHMWYDGAPHQGRCEGCTTAAWHAPDAAYLTYATTGRGIEAINPSLNLLDRTPYGRGERWEDNPEGWPEGRDACWSWRSAADGSPTWGPTSRPVPQWDRPGATPEETLGRRGHH
;
A
#
# COMPACT_ATOMS: atom_id res chain seq x y z
N MET A 1 -2.39 -18.05 22.96
CA MET A 1 -2.04 -16.81 23.68
C MET A 1 -3.29 -15.94 23.76
N PRO A 2 -3.82 -15.68 24.96
CA PRO A 2 -4.85 -14.66 25.19
C PRO A 2 -4.46 -13.29 24.61
N PHE A 3 -5.44 -12.50 24.14
CA PHE A 3 -5.19 -11.19 23.51
C PHE A 3 -4.46 -10.21 24.43
N LEU A 4 -4.80 -10.19 25.72
CA LEU A 4 -4.13 -9.35 26.72
C LEU A 4 -2.65 -9.70 26.90
N ASP A 5 -2.25 -10.96 26.65
CA ASP A 5 -0.87 -11.39 26.79
C ASP A 5 0.03 -10.93 25.63
N LEU A 6 -0.55 -10.52 24.49
CA LEU A 6 0.21 -9.93 23.37
C LEU A 6 0.87 -8.59 23.73
N PHE A 7 0.33 -7.90 24.73
CA PHE A 7 0.75 -6.55 25.08
C PHE A 7 1.99 -6.51 25.96
N GLN A 8 2.37 -7.64 26.58
CA GLN A 8 3.55 -7.74 27.44
C GLN A 8 3.66 -6.60 28.47
N GLY A 9 2.53 -6.18 29.04
CA GLY A 9 2.46 -5.09 30.04
C GLY A 9 2.50 -3.66 29.48
N ARG A 10 2.29 -3.46 28.17
CA ARG A 10 2.12 -2.14 27.56
C ARG A 10 0.65 -1.71 27.56
N ASP A 11 0.41 -0.43 27.77
CA ASP A 11 -0.93 0.13 27.99
C ASP A 11 -1.67 0.47 26.68
N GLU A 12 -1.01 0.38 25.52
CA GLU A 12 -1.54 0.88 24.24
C GLU A 12 -1.37 -0.14 23.10
N LEU A 13 -2.47 -0.41 22.39
CA LEU A 13 -2.46 -1.09 21.08
C LEU A 13 -2.53 -0.06 19.97
N ILE A 14 -1.51 0.01 19.13
CA ILE A 14 -1.60 0.77 17.88
C ILE A 14 -1.97 -0.21 16.76
N ALA A 15 -3.24 -0.21 16.36
CA ALA A 15 -3.73 -0.98 15.22
C ALA A 15 -3.73 -0.11 13.95
N HIS A 16 -2.98 -0.54 12.94
CA HIS A 16 -2.87 0.18 11.67
C HIS A 16 -3.87 -0.34 10.65
N LYS A 17 -4.64 0.57 10.05
CA LYS A 17 -5.54 0.28 8.94
C LYS A 17 -5.03 1.01 7.70
N HIS A 18 -4.33 0.32 6.82
CA HIS A 18 -3.80 0.88 5.58
C HIS A 18 -4.83 0.71 4.44
N MET A 19 -4.97 1.72 3.57
CA MET A 19 -5.88 1.70 2.41
C MET A 19 -7.37 1.45 2.76
N TRP A 20 -7.86 2.09 3.83
CA TRP A 20 -9.29 2.16 4.16
C TRP A 20 -9.85 3.52 3.74
N TYR A 21 -10.88 3.51 2.88
CA TYR A 21 -11.50 4.73 2.36
C TYR A 21 -12.97 4.79 2.78
N ASP A 22 -13.38 5.90 3.39
CA ASP A 22 -14.78 6.07 3.81
C ASP A 22 -15.70 6.15 2.59
N GLY A 23 -16.85 5.48 2.66
CA GLY A 23 -17.81 5.39 1.55
C GLY A 23 -17.43 4.43 0.40
N ALA A 24 -16.20 3.89 0.35
CA ALA A 24 -15.81 2.97 -0.71
C ALA A 24 -16.44 1.56 -0.55
N PRO A 25 -16.87 0.90 -1.64
CA PRO A 25 -17.32 -0.49 -1.61
C PRO A 25 -16.14 -1.42 -1.25
N HIS A 26 -16.43 -2.65 -0.85
CA HIS A 26 -15.41 -3.64 -0.44
C HIS A 26 -14.29 -3.85 -1.48
N GLN A 27 -14.61 -3.74 -2.76
CA GLN A 27 -13.68 -3.86 -3.89
C GLN A 27 -12.67 -2.70 -3.99
N GLY A 28 -13.02 -1.54 -3.41
CA GLY A 28 -12.15 -0.37 -3.30
C GLY A 28 -11.27 -0.38 -2.05
N ARG A 29 -11.33 -1.44 -1.23
CA ARG A 29 -10.50 -1.62 -0.04
C ARG A 29 -9.37 -2.61 -0.33
N CYS A 30 -8.24 -2.47 0.36
CA CYS A 30 -7.22 -3.50 0.30
C CYS A 30 -7.74 -4.79 0.96
N GLU A 31 -7.78 -5.90 0.21
CA GLU A 31 -8.32 -7.19 0.67
C GLU A 31 -7.59 -7.70 1.91
N GLY A 32 -6.25 -7.68 1.90
CA GLY A 32 -5.45 -8.09 3.06
C GLY A 32 -5.68 -7.23 4.30
N CYS A 33 -5.80 -5.91 4.15
CA CYS A 33 -6.04 -5.00 5.27
C CYS A 33 -7.47 -5.13 5.81
N THR A 34 -8.44 -5.41 4.94
CA THR A 34 -9.85 -5.63 5.32
C THR A 34 -9.98 -6.92 6.12
N THR A 35 -9.38 -8.02 5.65
CA THR A 35 -9.34 -9.30 6.36
C THR A 35 -8.71 -9.16 7.75
N ALA A 36 -7.56 -8.48 7.86
CA ALA A 36 -6.92 -8.25 9.16
C ALA A 36 -7.80 -7.47 10.15
N ALA A 37 -8.54 -6.46 9.67
CA ALA A 37 -9.42 -5.66 10.50
C ALA A 37 -10.64 -6.44 11.02
N TRP A 38 -11.21 -7.34 10.23
CA TRP A 38 -12.38 -8.15 10.63
C TRP A 38 -12.04 -9.28 11.61
N HIS A 39 -10.79 -9.71 11.66
CA HIS A 39 -10.33 -10.72 12.61
C HIS A 39 -9.86 -10.16 13.96
N ALA A 40 -9.92 -8.85 14.17
CA ALA A 40 -9.66 -8.24 15.48
C ALA A 40 -10.87 -8.46 16.42
N PRO A 41 -10.75 -9.29 17.47
CA PRO A 41 -11.91 -9.76 18.25
C PRO A 41 -12.52 -8.71 19.18
N ASP A 42 -11.88 -7.56 19.38
CA ASP A 42 -12.40 -6.42 20.13
C ASP A 42 -11.81 -5.14 19.50
N ALA A 43 -12.44 -4.65 18.43
CA ALA A 43 -12.12 -3.34 17.86
C ALA A 43 -12.64 -2.24 18.82
N ALA A 44 -12.05 -2.17 20.01
CA ALA A 44 -12.29 -1.14 21.00
C ALA A 44 -12.11 0.23 20.34
N TYR A 45 -13.08 1.10 20.62
CA TYR A 45 -13.29 2.43 20.07
C TYR A 45 -12.01 3.09 19.55
N LEU A 46 -11.99 3.35 18.23
CA LEU A 46 -10.95 4.10 17.54
C LEU A 46 -10.82 5.48 18.20
N THR A 47 -9.87 5.62 19.13
CA THR A 47 -9.67 6.86 19.87
C THR A 47 -8.86 7.86 19.04
N TYR A 48 -7.95 7.33 18.21
CA TYR A 48 -7.17 8.08 17.23
C TYR A 48 -7.06 7.30 15.93
N ALA A 49 -7.17 8.00 14.81
CA ALA A 49 -7.05 7.44 13.47
C ALA A 49 -5.98 8.22 12.70
N THR A 50 -4.99 7.51 12.18
CA THR A 50 -4.01 8.07 11.25
C THR A 50 -4.26 7.45 9.89
N THR A 51 -4.59 8.26 8.88
CA THR A 51 -4.92 7.81 7.53
C THR A 51 -4.03 8.51 6.50
N GLY A 52 -4.06 8.01 5.25
CA GLY A 52 -3.29 8.57 4.15
C GLY A 52 -1.81 8.67 4.50
N ARG A 53 -1.24 9.88 4.31
CA ARG A 53 0.19 10.13 4.50
C ARG A 53 0.70 9.89 5.92
N GLY A 54 -0.17 10.01 6.93
CA GLY A 54 0.23 9.77 8.32
C GLY A 54 0.66 8.31 8.58
N ILE A 55 0.28 7.37 7.71
CA ILE A 55 0.74 5.97 7.76
C ILE A 55 2.07 5.74 7.04
N GLU A 56 2.58 6.70 6.28
CA GLU A 56 3.84 6.51 5.55
C GLU A 56 5.04 6.27 6.49
N ALA A 57 5.07 6.93 7.65
CA ALA A 57 6.19 6.86 8.60
C ALA A 57 6.47 5.43 9.09
N ILE A 58 5.44 4.60 9.20
CA ILE A 58 5.54 3.21 9.65
C ILE A 58 5.60 2.22 8.48
N ASN A 59 5.47 2.69 7.24
CA ASN A 59 5.47 1.83 6.07
C ASN A 59 6.93 1.58 5.65
N PRO A 60 7.46 0.36 5.84
CA PRO A 60 8.87 0.08 5.61
C PRO A 60 9.25 0.24 4.14
N SER A 61 8.36 -0.04 3.18
CA SER A 61 8.70 0.09 1.76
C SER A 61 8.88 1.55 1.34
N LEU A 62 8.07 2.47 1.86
CA LEU A 62 8.24 3.91 1.58
C LEU A 62 9.51 4.46 2.22
N ASN A 63 9.79 4.04 3.45
CA ASN A 63 11.04 4.36 4.14
C ASN A 63 12.29 3.88 3.39
N LEU A 64 12.21 2.73 2.70
CA LEU A 64 13.30 2.24 1.87
C LEU A 64 13.44 3.06 0.58
N LEU A 65 12.33 3.42 -0.07
CA LEU A 65 12.34 4.27 -1.26
C LEU A 65 12.92 5.65 -0.98
N ASP A 66 12.55 6.28 0.16
CA ASP A 66 13.11 7.57 0.62
C ASP A 66 14.64 7.54 0.80
N ARG A 67 15.25 6.36 0.91
CA ARG A 67 16.70 6.19 1.05
C ARG A 67 17.40 5.85 -0.26
N THR A 68 16.66 5.66 -1.35
CA THR A 68 17.26 5.43 -2.66
C THR A 68 17.83 6.72 -3.23
N PRO A 69 18.81 6.66 -4.15
CA PRO A 69 19.37 7.85 -4.78
C PRO A 69 18.32 8.77 -5.40
N TYR A 70 17.19 8.25 -5.89
CA TYR A 70 16.15 9.07 -6.54
C TYR A 70 14.96 9.40 -5.62
N GLY A 71 15.06 9.17 -4.31
CA GLY A 71 13.92 9.32 -3.40
C GLY A 71 12.76 8.40 -3.77
N ARG A 72 11.52 8.81 -3.52
CA ARG A 72 10.36 8.03 -3.98
C ARG A 72 10.07 8.22 -5.47
N GLY A 73 10.62 9.26 -6.09
CA GLY A 73 10.33 9.61 -7.48
C GLY A 73 8.86 9.99 -7.65
N GLU A 74 8.26 10.66 -6.67
CA GLU A 74 6.89 11.15 -6.77
C GLU A 74 6.86 12.58 -7.33
N ARG A 75 5.78 12.93 -8.05
CA ARG A 75 5.66 14.18 -8.82
C ARG A 75 5.74 15.43 -7.97
N TRP A 76 5.42 15.33 -6.68
CA TRP A 76 5.51 16.44 -5.73
C TRP A 76 6.92 16.63 -5.18
N GLU A 77 7.83 15.69 -5.39
CA GLU A 77 9.21 15.78 -4.92
C GLU A 77 10.00 16.76 -5.79
N ASP A 78 10.72 17.66 -5.14
CA ASP A 78 11.70 18.50 -5.81
C ASP A 78 12.87 17.63 -6.26
N ASN A 79 13.08 17.56 -7.56
CA ASN A 79 14.15 16.77 -8.15
C ASN A 79 15.33 17.69 -8.52
N PRO A 80 16.58 17.32 -8.16
CA PRO A 80 17.77 17.99 -8.67
C PRO A 80 17.80 18.05 -10.21
N GLU A 81 18.52 19.04 -10.73
CA GLU A 81 18.71 19.16 -12.17
C GLU A 81 19.33 17.88 -12.76
N GLY A 82 18.75 17.40 -13.86
CA GLY A 82 19.19 16.18 -14.56
C GLY A 82 18.62 14.87 -14.00
N TRP A 83 17.80 14.90 -12.94
CA TRP A 83 17.12 13.70 -12.44
C TRP A 83 15.84 13.39 -13.23
N PRO A 84 15.42 12.11 -13.28
CA PRO A 84 14.14 11.74 -13.88
C PRO A 84 12.97 12.47 -13.22
N GLU A 85 11.98 12.88 -14.02
CA GLU A 85 10.75 13.45 -13.46
C GLU A 85 10.00 12.43 -12.60
N GLY A 86 9.44 12.92 -11.49
CA GLY A 86 8.60 12.13 -10.61
C GLY A 86 7.29 11.70 -11.27
N ARG A 87 6.76 10.58 -10.79
CA ARG A 87 5.49 9.97 -11.24
C ARG A 87 4.35 10.31 -10.30
N ASP A 88 3.11 10.08 -10.71
CA ASP A 88 1.95 10.33 -9.84
C ASP A 88 2.08 9.60 -8.49
N ALA A 89 1.52 10.19 -7.43
CA ALA A 89 1.62 9.64 -6.08
C ALA A 89 1.22 8.16 -6.05
N CYS A 90 1.95 7.37 -5.28
CA CYS A 90 1.73 5.95 -5.13
C CYS A 90 1.94 5.14 -6.44
N TRP A 91 2.78 5.63 -7.38
CA TRP A 91 3.08 4.94 -8.65
C TRP A 91 3.64 3.52 -8.45
N SER A 92 4.38 3.28 -7.36
CA SER A 92 5.04 2.01 -7.09
C SER A 92 4.09 0.90 -6.61
N TRP A 93 2.81 1.22 -6.37
CA TRP A 93 1.87 0.25 -5.81
C TRP A 93 1.11 -0.53 -6.86
N ARG A 94 0.86 0.06 -8.04
CA ARG A 94 0.08 -0.58 -9.10
C ARG A 94 0.60 -0.26 -10.50
N SER A 95 0.64 -1.27 -11.35
CA SER A 95 1.05 -1.15 -12.74
C SER A 95 0.09 -1.87 -13.69
N ALA A 96 0.09 -1.46 -14.95
CA ALA A 96 -0.45 -2.23 -16.05
C ALA A 96 0.45 -3.45 -16.36
N ALA A 97 0.01 -4.27 -17.31
CA ALA A 97 0.75 -5.46 -17.73
C ALA A 97 2.13 -5.14 -18.31
N ASP A 98 2.25 -4.01 -19.01
CA ASP A 98 3.50 -3.47 -19.56
C ASP A 98 4.43 -2.83 -18.52
N GLY A 99 4.05 -2.86 -17.23
CA GLY A 99 4.81 -2.27 -16.14
C GLY A 99 4.62 -0.77 -15.97
N SER A 100 3.83 -0.10 -16.82
CA SER A 100 3.53 1.32 -16.64
C SER A 100 2.70 1.54 -15.37
N PRO A 101 3.05 2.51 -14.50
CA PRO A 101 2.28 2.80 -13.29
C PRO A 101 0.87 3.31 -13.62
N THR A 102 -0.15 2.73 -13.00
CA THR A 102 -1.54 3.16 -13.20
C THR A 102 -2.47 2.65 -12.10
N TRP A 103 -3.49 3.45 -11.79
CA TRP A 103 -4.62 3.09 -10.93
C TRP A 103 -5.87 2.68 -11.72
N GLY A 104 -5.73 2.54 -13.04
CA GLY A 104 -6.83 2.16 -13.92
C GLY A 104 -7.41 0.77 -13.60
N PRO A 105 -8.59 0.46 -14.16
CA PRO A 105 -9.32 -0.79 -13.89
C PRO A 105 -8.53 -2.05 -14.29
N THR A 106 -7.57 -1.89 -15.20
CA THR A 106 -6.66 -2.92 -15.70
C THR A 106 -5.28 -2.83 -15.06
N SER A 107 -5.18 -2.37 -13.81
CA SER A 107 -3.94 -2.40 -13.02
C SER A 107 -3.87 -3.63 -12.11
N ARG A 108 -2.65 -4.07 -11.79
CA ARG A 108 -2.34 -5.05 -10.74
C ARG A 108 -1.46 -4.42 -9.66
N PRO A 109 -1.47 -4.93 -8.42
CA PRO A 109 -0.42 -4.62 -7.46
C PRO A 109 0.95 -4.91 -8.07
N VAL A 110 1.89 -3.99 -7.91
CA VAL A 110 3.28 -4.21 -8.34
C VAL A 110 3.89 -5.25 -7.40
N PRO A 111 4.40 -6.38 -7.94
CA PRO A 111 5.20 -7.28 -7.12
C PRO A 111 6.46 -6.51 -6.68
N GLN A 112 6.72 -6.47 -5.38
CA GLN A 112 7.95 -5.84 -4.86
C GLN A 112 9.23 -6.59 -5.29
N TRP A 113 9.08 -7.78 -5.88
CA TRP A 113 10.16 -8.68 -6.27
C TRP A 113 9.77 -9.42 -7.55
N ASP A 114 10.59 -9.33 -8.59
CA ASP A 114 10.46 -10.19 -9.76
C ASP A 114 11.01 -11.58 -9.45
N ARG A 115 10.26 -12.62 -9.82
CA ARG A 115 10.72 -14.00 -9.69
C ARG A 115 11.58 -14.36 -10.91
N PRO A 116 12.88 -14.65 -10.76
CA PRO A 116 13.74 -14.99 -11.90
C PRO A 116 13.18 -16.20 -12.66
N GLY A 117 13.11 -16.09 -13.99
CA GLY A 117 12.61 -17.16 -14.86
C GLY A 117 11.08 -17.29 -14.94
N ALA A 118 10.32 -16.41 -14.27
CA ALA A 118 8.89 -16.31 -14.50
C ALA A 118 8.61 -15.63 -15.84
N THR A 119 7.71 -16.19 -16.66
CA THR A 119 7.25 -15.56 -17.89
C THR A 119 6.52 -14.26 -17.55
N PRO A 120 6.89 -13.11 -18.14
CA PRO A 120 6.14 -11.87 -17.98
C PRO A 120 4.71 -12.05 -18.49
N GLU A 121 3.75 -11.65 -17.67
CA GLU A 121 2.35 -11.69 -18.06
C GLU A 121 2.01 -10.42 -18.85
N GLU A 122 1.72 -10.57 -20.14
CA GLU A 122 1.36 -9.50 -21.09
C GLU A 122 -0.07 -8.99 -20.92
N THR A 123 -0.94 -9.71 -20.20
CA THR A 123 -2.34 -9.33 -19.99
C THR A 123 -2.79 -9.62 -18.55
N LEU A 124 -3.60 -8.76 -17.94
CA LEU A 124 -4.06 -9.04 -16.55
C LEU A 124 -5.17 -10.09 -16.44
N GLY A 125 -5.52 -10.79 -17.54
CA GLY A 125 -6.58 -11.80 -17.57
C GLY A 125 -8.00 -11.29 -17.28
N ARG A 126 -8.19 -10.01 -16.92
CA ARG A 126 -9.50 -9.38 -16.68
C ARG A 126 -10.22 -9.14 -18.01
N ARG A 127 -11.05 -10.10 -18.43
CA ARG A 127 -11.95 -9.95 -19.58
C ARG A 127 -13.36 -9.61 -19.08
N GLY A 128 -13.71 -8.32 -19.05
CA GLY A 128 -15.09 -7.87 -18.78
C GLY A 128 -15.24 -6.86 -17.65
N HIS A 129 -16.38 -6.17 -17.64
CA HIS A 129 -16.80 -5.25 -16.59
C HIS A 129 -17.38 -6.05 -15.41
N HIS A 130 -16.67 -6.07 -14.30
CA HIS A 130 -17.19 -6.44 -12.98
C HIS A 130 -16.87 -5.32 -12.00
#